data_AF-A0AAX1PCR4-F1
#
_entry.id   AF-A0AAX1PCR4-F1
#
_cell.length_a   1.000
_cell.length_b   1.000
_cell.length_c   1.000
_cell.angle_alpha   90.00
_cell.angle_beta   90.00
_cell.angle_gamma   90.00
#
_symmetry.space_group_name_H-M   'P 1'
#
loop_
_entity.id
_entity.type
_entity.pdbx_description
1 polymer ?
#
loop_
_entity_poly.entity_id
_entity_poly.type
_entity_poly.pdbx_seq_one_letter_code
_entity_poly.pdbx_strand_id
1 'polypeptide(L)'
;MTLDNHTQLVIGTGIFRTLNRNLINNPALRPVLDSKIIYEVDPRFMNGYKAMTLAGPVLDTDLDIKTYLCLVKLLGSMTDAQYERAAASHIEVTPEQFYSPLAEFLSPAEFGNYISDFMRTDRILHSMKRLHAFQMTLFRQPEDAEVHSGKESKDGSRMKGSVMIVGLVSVISLDGDGIIRITPNLPMREMYRAASRLIAVNRSTIIGFEHPISRIFSLWLTTIGNGQFKQDWVYINKKLSVREILEGIHPLTEAGYYKKRHVKMLEVALVELVGCGVLECAYRRHTDTQFTTITPENCKLFILDGLKVEIELTRHRISHKHSPHNGQSEDAGEHSAQLPKGLQEETFDELSDVSAVTLSNEITHILKSVDFGRARYLTMPDIVELYRADLVKVAVRTKLLRELDTALCRKTMKSVLGYRRERLANLFNVALDGPDKAVMAGVCAEFWGAMTTSNDNRLYNLLSAMPRESQIKDPDQWAITYAAQIRDFLALMVTEEGEAMLKGIRAAMLNARLINLLTKASMTKEAKLVKYRAEAAK
;
A
#
# COMPACT_ATOMS: atom_id res chain seq x y z
N MET A 1 -9.66 -12.04 21.84
CA MET A 1 -8.23 -12.44 21.72
C MET A 1 -7.81 -12.36 20.27
N THR A 2 -6.89 -11.44 19.95
CA THR A 2 -6.42 -11.03 18.60
C THR A 2 -5.13 -11.71 18.16
N LEU A 3 -4.55 -12.55 19.03
CA LEU A 3 -3.38 -13.35 18.71
C LEU A 3 -3.81 -14.56 17.90
N ASP A 4 -3.36 -14.57 16.66
CA ASP A 4 -3.47 -15.72 15.78
C ASP A 4 -2.11 -16.40 15.72
N ASN A 5 -2.13 -17.72 15.76
CA ASN A 5 -0.93 -18.52 15.71
C ASN A 5 -0.61 -18.86 14.26
N HIS A 6 0.61 -18.57 13.84
CA HIS A 6 1.05 -18.81 12.48
C HIS A 6 2.33 -19.62 12.44
N THR A 7 2.52 -20.32 11.34
CA THR A 7 3.76 -21.03 11.07
C THR A 7 4.80 -20.07 10.48
N GLN A 8 6.07 -20.24 10.86
CA GLN A 8 7.20 -19.59 10.16
C GLN A 8 7.15 -19.83 8.66
N LEU A 9 6.57 -20.95 8.25
CA LEU A 9 6.38 -21.32 6.86
C LEU A 9 5.47 -20.34 6.12
N VAL A 10 4.26 -20.10 6.61
CA VAL A 10 3.29 -19.23 5.93
C VAL A 10 3.73 -17.76 5.96
N ILE A 11 4.49 -17.37 6.98
CA ILE A 11 4.94 -16.00 7.18
C ILE A 11 6.30 -15.72 6.49
N GLY A 12 7.22 -16.69 6.53
CA GLY A 12 8.64 -16.52 6.21
C GLY A 12 9.09 -17.09 4.86
N THR A 13 8.36 -18.05 4.28
CA THR A 13 8.68 -18.54 2.91
C THR A 13 8.31 -17.54 1.81
N GLY A 14 7.64 -16.45 2.18
CA GLY A 14 7.35 -15.36 1.27
C GLY A 14 6.27 -15.69 0.25
N ILE A 15 5.30 -16.51 0.64
CA ILE A 15 4.08 -16.72 -0.14
C ILE A 15 3.31 -15.42 -0.36
N PHE A 16 3.46 -14.46 0.56
CA PHE A 16 2.92 -13.11 0.46
C PHE A 16 3.95 -12.15 -0.13
N ARG A 17 3.53 -11.33 -1.11
CA ARG A 17 4.34 -10.24 -1.68
C ARG A 17 3.50 -8.98 -1.89
N THR A 18 4.15 -7.83 -1.86
CA THR A 18 3.55 -6.57 -2.33
C THR A 18 3.50 -6.58 -3.85
N LEU A 19 2.29 -6.71 -4.41
CA LEU A 19 2.08 -6.74 -5.85
C LEU A 19 1.59 -5.38 -6.38
N ASN A 20 1.90 -5.10 -7.64
CA ASN A 20 1.27 -3.98 -8.34
C ASN A 20 -0.22 -4.30 -8.53
N ARG A 21 -1.10 -3.31 -8.29
CA ARG A 21 -2.56 -3.45 -8.45
C ARG A 21 -2.99 -4.08 -9.78
N ASN A 22 -2.25 -3.81 -10.86
CA ASN A 22 -2.54 -4.37 -12.19
C ASN A 22 -2.30 -5.89 -12.29
N LEU A 23 -1.52 -6.48 -11.37
CA LEU A 23 -1.18 -7.90 -11.32
C LEU A 23 -2.07 -8.68 -10.35
N ILE A 24 -2.71 -8.00 -9.38
CA ILE A 24 -3.48 -8.64 -8.31
C ILE A 24 -4.66 -9.46 -8.85
N ASN A 25 -5.31 -9.04 -9.94
CA ASN A 25 -6.43 -9.82 -10.49
C ASN A 25 -6.17 -10.29 -11.93
N ASN A 26 -4.90 -10.30 -12.37
CA ASN A 26 -4.53 -10.81 -13.69
C ASN A 26 -3.78 -12.14 -13.54
N PRO A 27 -4.45 -13.30 -13.73
CA PRO A 27 -3.84 -14.61 -13.56
C PRO A 27 -2.63 -14.84 -14.48
N ALA A 28 -2.66 -14.27 -15.69
CA ALA A 28 -1.62 -14.50 -16.69
C ALA A 28 -0.30 -13.77 -16.40
N LEU A 29 -0.35 -12.66 -15.65
CA LEU A 29 0.82 -11.85 -15.32
C LEU A 29 1.23 -11.97 -13.85
N ARG A 30 0.51 -12.75 -13.06
CA ARG A 30 0.78 -12.89 -11.63
C ARG A 30 2.02 -13.75 -11.42
N PRO A 31 2.94 -13.34 -10.52
CA PRO A 31 4.04 -14.21 -10.12
C PRO A 31 3.54 -15.51 -9.49
N VAL A 32 4.26 -16.59 -9.76
CA VAL A 32 4.02 -17.94 -9.22
C VAL A 32 5.21 -18.32 -8.35
N LEU A 33 4.95 -19.08 -7.29
CA LEU A 33 6.00 -19.64 -6.45
C LEU A 33 6.84 -20.64 -7.24
N ASP A 34 8.17 -20.53 -7.11
CA ASP A 34 9.09 -21.42 -7.80
C ASP A 34 9.20 -22.75 -7.04
N SER A 35 8.63 -23.80 -7.63
CA SER A 35 8.65 -25.16 -7.08
C SER A 35 10.05 -25.77 -7.03
N LYS A 36 11.05 -25.12 -7.63
CA LYS A 36 12.45 -25.53 -7.54
C LYS A 36 13.12 -25.12 -6.24
N ILE A 37 12.58 -24.12 -5.54
CA ILE A 37 13.12 -23.69 -4.26
C ILE A 37 12.73 -24.71 -3.19
N ILE A 38 13.74 -25.30 -2.55
CA ILE A 38 13.57 -26.25 -1.45
C ILE A 38 13.74 -25.50 -0.14
N TYR A 39 12.73 -25.61 0.71
CA TYR A 39 12.71 -25.04 2.04
C TYR A 39 12.97 -26.14 3.07
N GLU A 40 13.86 -25.88 4.02
CA GLU A 40 14.01 -26.74 5.20
C GLU A 40 12.76 -26.64 6.09
N VAL A 41 12.27 -27.78 6.54
CA VAL A 41 11.10 -27.86 7.41
C VAL A 41 11.57 -28.04 8.84
N ASP A 42 11.25 -27.07 9.69
CA ASP A 42 11.50 -27.21 11.13
C ASP A 42 10.75 -28.45 11.66
N PRO A 43 11.41 -29.39 12.36
CA PRO A 43 10.75 -30.58 12.91
C PRO A 43 9.59 -30.28 13.86
N ARG A 44 9.55 -29.06 14.44
CA ARG A 44 8.44 -28.57 15.25
C ARG A 44 7.22 -28.24 14.39
N PHE A 45 7.40 -27.84 13.13
CA PHE A 45 6.32 -27.48 12.20
C PHE A 45 5.52 -28.69 11.75
N MET A 46 6.18 -29.75 11.28
CA MET A 46 5.51 -30.99 10.89
C MET A 46 6.43 -32.19 11.09
N ASN A 47 6.04 -33.07 12.01
CA ASN A 47 6.89 -34.18 12.41
C ASN A 47 7.06 -35.19 11.26
N GLY A 48 8.29 -35.68 11.09
CA GLY A 48 8.63 -36.67 10.07
C GLY A 48 8.94 -36.11 8.69
N TYR A 49 8.82 -34.81 8.46
CA TYR A 49 9.22 -34.13 7.21
C TYR A 49 10.40 -33.20 7.47
N LYS A 50 11.31 -33.11 6.50
CA LYS A 50 12.55 -32.31 6.60
C LYS A 50 12.69 -31.27 5.51
N ALA A 51 12.00 -31.45 4.39
CA ALA A 51 12.08 -30.54 3.25
C ALA A 51 10.71 -30.30 2.63
N MET A 52 10.59 -29.20 1.91
CA MET A 52 9.34 -28.78 1.28
C MET A 52 9.58 -27.98 0.00
N THR A 53 8.68 -28.12 -0.97
CA THR A 53 8.56 -27.21 -2.11
C THR A 53 7.18 -26.54 -2.13
N LEU A 54 7.11 -25.35 -2.70
CA LEU A 54 5.89 -24.55 -2.81
C LEU A 54 5.54 -24.28 -4.27
N ALA A 55 4.26 -24.32 -4.59
CA ALA A 55 3.75 -23.98 -5.92
C ALA A 55 2.43 -23.18 -5.82
N GLY A 56 2.03 -22.58 -6.93
CA GLY A 56 0.80 -21.79 -7.02
C GLY A 56 1.04 -20.27 -6.98
N PRO A 57 -0.04 -19.48 -6.99
CA PRO A 57 0.06 -18.03 -7.14
C PRO A 57 0.65 -17.38 -5.88
N VAL A 58 1.49 -16.36 -6.08
CA VAL A 58 1.94 -15.49 -4.99
C VAL A 58 0.74 -14.71 -4.42
N LEU A 59 0.55 -14.74 -3.11
CA LEU A 59 -0.51 -14.03 -2.40
C LEU A 59 -0.15 -12.54 -2.21
N ASP A 60 -1.15 -11.68 -2.32
CA ASP A 60 -0.98 -10.23 -2.17
C ASP A 60 -1.06 -9.78 -0.71
N THR A 61 -0.16 -8.87 -0.33
CA THR A 61 -0.04 -8.34 1.06
C THR A 61 -1.08 -7.27 1.40
N ASP A 62 -2.05 -7.00 0.53
CA ASP A 62 -3.14 -6.08 0.80
C ASP A 62 -4.49 -6.80 0.86
N LEU A 63 -4.82 -7.57 -0.18
CA LEU A 63 -6.10 -8.28 -0.27
C LEU A 63 -6.03 -9.69 0.35
N ASP A 64 -5.10 -10.52 -0.12
CA ASP A 64 -5.10 -11.95 0.22
C ASP A 64 -4.71 -12.18 1.70
N ILE A 65 -3.85 -11.33 2.25
CA ILE A 65 -3.47 -11.39 3.66
C ILE A 65 -4.67 -11.24 4.61
N LYS A 66 -5.64 -10.38 4.28
CA LYS A 66 -6.83 -10.16 5.11
C LYS A 66 -7.71 -11.41 5.12
N THR A 67 -7.98 -11.97 3.93
CA THR A 67 -8.71 -13.25 3.80
C THR A 67 -8.00 -14.39 4.53
N TYR A 68 -6.67 -14.46 4.41
CA TYR A 68 -5.87 -15.47 5.10
C TYR A 68 -5.95 -15.33 6.63
N LEU A 69 -5.79 -14.13 7.18
CA LEU A 69 -5.87 -13.91 8.62
C LEU A 69 -7.27 -14.24 9.17
N CYS A 70 -8.33 -13.93 8.43
CA CYS A 70 -9.69 -14.35 8.77
C CYS A 70 -9.86 -15.88 8.75
N LEU A 71 -9.28 -16.56 7.74
CA LEU A 71 -9.28 -18.02 7.66
C LEU A 71 -8.54 -18.65 8.87
N VAL A 72 -7.37 -18.12 9.22
CA VAL A 72 -6.61 -18.58 10.40
C VAL A 72 -7.42 -18.41 11.67
N LYS A 73 -8.09 -17.26 11.84
CA LYS A 73 -8.94 -17.02 13.01
C LYS A 73 -10.09 -18.03 13.09
N LEU A 74 -10.79 -18.24 11.98
CA LEU A 74 -11.91 -19.18 11.91
C LEU A 74 -11.46 -20.60 12.28
N LEU A 75 -10.45 -21.12 11.59
CA LEU A 75 -9.99 -22.50 11.77
C LEU A 75 -9.23 -22.72 13.08
N GLY A 76 -8.43 -21.75 13.50
CA GLY A 76 -7.65 -21.80 14.74
C GLY A 76 -8.51 -21.73 16.00
N SER A 77 -9.72 -21.18 15.91
CA SER A 77 -10.67 -21.09 17.03
C SER A 77 -11.50 -22.37 17.26
N MET A 78 -11.46 -23.32 16.34
CA MET A 78 -12.20 -24.58 16.46
C MET A 78 -11.55 -25.53 17.46
N THR A 79 -12.35 -26.40 18.08
CA THR A 79 -11.87 -27.60 18.78
C THR A 79 -11.46 -28.69 17.77
N ASP A 80 -10.70 -29.71 18.19
CA ASP A 80 -10.30 -30.83 17.34
C ASP A 80 -11.51 -31.49 16.66
N ALA A 81 -12.54 -31.78 17.45
CA ALA A 81 -13.78 -32.39 16.97
C ALA A 81 -14.60 -31.47 16.04
N GLN A 82 -14.53 -30.15 16.21
CA GLN A 82 -15.14 -29.22 15.27
C GLN A 82 -14.38 -29.20 13.95
N TYR A 83 -13.04 -29.18 14.00
CA TYR A 83 -12.20 -29.18 12.80
C TYR A 83 -12.36 -30.48 12.00
N GLU A 84 -12.37 -31.64 12.66
CA GLU A 84 -12.58 -32.94 11.99
C GLU A 84 -13.96 -33.03 11.33
N ARG A 85 -15.01 -32.57 12.01
CA ARG A 85 -16.35 -32.49 11.39
C ARG A 85 -16.37 -31.54 10.19
N ALA A 86 -15.77 -30.37 10.33
CA ALA A 86 -15.66 -29.39 9.24
C ALA A 86 -14.92 -29.97 8.03
N ALA A 87 -13.88 -30.77 8.23
CA ALA A 87 -13.14 -31.44 7.16
C ALA A 87 -13.95 -32.53 6.45
N ALA A 88 -14.99 -33.08 7.09
CA ALA A 88 -15.82 -34.14 6.54
C ALA A 88 -17.08 -33.63 5.81
N SER A 89 -17.66 -32.51 6.24
CA SER A 89 -18.85 -31.92 5.61
C SER A 89 -18.50 -30.64 4.88
N HIS A 90 -18.28 -29.56 5.63
CA HIS A 90 -17.89 -28.19 5.24
C HIS A 90 -18.37 -27.24 6.35
N ILE A 91 -17.86 -26.01 6.34
CA ILE A 91 -18.30 -24.89 7.17
C ILE A 91 -19.08 -23.93 6.27
N GLU A 92 -20.23 -23.46 6.73
CA GLU A 92 -21.02 -22.42 6.06
C GLU A 92 -20.99 -21.16 6.89
N VAL A 93 -20.55 -20.05 6.29
CA VAL A 93 -20.49 -18.73 6.93
C VAL A 93 -20.84 -17.64 5.93
N THR A 94 -21.47 -16.56 6.39
CA THR A 94 -21.66 -15.38 5.52
C THR A 94 -20.36 -14.59 5.37
N PRO A 95 -20.23 -13.74 4.34
CA PRO A 95 -19.09 -12.83 4.21
C PRO A 95 -18.85 -11.97 5.46
N GLU A 96 -19.90 -11.46 6.08
CA GLU A 96 -19.82 -10.66 7.30
C GLU A 96 -19.28 -11.46 8.47
N GLN A 97 -19.73 -12.72 8.63
CA GLN A 97 -19.22 -13.61 9.67
C GLN A 97 -17.75 -13.97 9.44
N PHE A 98 -17.39 -14.30 8.20
CA PHE A 98 -16.02 -14.68 7.84
C PHE A 98 -15.04 -13.51 8.02
N TYR A 99 -15.41 -12.30 7.60
CA TYR A 99 -14.59 -11.10 7.71
C TYR A 99 -14.81 -10.31 9.01
N SER A 100 -15.65 -10.79 9.94
CA SER A 100 -15.84 -10.18 11.26
C SER A 100 -14.54 -9.84 12.02
N PRO A 101 -13.39 -10.56 11.83
CA PRO A 101 -12.13 -10.15 12.43
C PRO A 101 -11.61 -8.77 11.97
N LEU A 102 -12.09 -8.24 10.85
CA LEU A 102 -11.77 -6.88 10.37
C LEU A 102 -12.61 -5.80 11.07
N ALA A 103 -13.80 -6.16 11.58
CA ALA A 103 -14.68 -5.24 12.29
C ALA A 103 -14.10 -4.80 13.65
N GLU A 104 -13.07 -5.49 14.14
CA GLU A 104 -12.29 -5.06 15.31
C GLU A 104 -11.43 -3.80 15.02
N PHE A 105 -11.23 -3.45 13.75
CA PHE A 105 -10.39 -2.32 13.32
C PHE A 105 -11.17 -1.28 12.49
N LEU A 106 -12.11 -1.73 11.66
CA LEU A 106 -12.91 -0.85 10.81
C LEU A 106 -14.15 -0.38 11.57
N SER A 107 -14.55 0.89 11.36
CA SER A 107 -15.87 1.34 11.80
C SER A 107 -16.98 0.52 11.13
N PRO A 108 -18.19 0.44 11.72
CA PRO A 108 -19.30 -0.32 11.12
C PRO A 108 -19.60 0.08 9.66
N ALA A 109 -19.49 1.37 9.33
CA ALA A 109 -19.69 1.86 7.97
C ALA A 109 -18.57 1.44 7.02
N GLU A 110 -17.30 1.53 7.45
CA GLU A 110 -16.15 1.08 6.67
C GLU A 110 -16.18 -0.44 6.44
N PHE A 111 -16.57 -1.20 7.46
CA PHE A 111 -16.73 -2.65 7.36
C PHE A 111 -17.84 -3.02 6.36
N GLY A 112 -19.03 -2.40 6.47
CA GLY A 112 -20.12 -2.64 5.52
C GLY A 112 -19.74 -2.29 4.07
N ASN A 113 -19.06 -1.15 3.87
CA ASN A 113 -18.55 -0.76 2.56
C ASN A 113 -17.49 -1.73 2.04
N TYR A 114 -16.59 -2.18 2.91
CA TYR A 114 -15.56 -3.16 2.56
C TYR A 114 -16.18 -4.45 2.01
N ILE A 115 -17.16 -5.03 2.71
CA ILE A 115 -17.84 -6.26 2.27
C ILE A 115 -18.60 -6.03 0.96
N SER A 116 -19.38 -4.95 0.87
CA SER A 116 -20.15 -4.62 -0.32
C SER A 116 -19.27 -4.45 -1.57
N ASP A 117 -18.17 -3.70 -1.47
CA ASP A 117 -17.23 -3.52 -2.58
C ASP A 117 -16.54 -4.84 -2.96
N PHE A 118 -16.20 -5.65 -1.97
CA PHE A 118 -15.56 -6.94 -2.19
C PHE A 118 -16.47 -7.93 -2.93
N MET A 119 -17.75 -7.95 -2.59
CA MET A 119 -18.78 -8.75 -3.25
C MET A 119 -19.07 -8.24 -4.66
N ARG A 120 -19.18 -6.91 -4.87
CA ARG A 120 -19.45 -6.31 -6.18
C ARG A 120 -18.35 -6.54 -7.21
N THR A 121 -17.11 -6.73 -6.77
CA THR A 121 -15.93 -6.78 -7.65
C THR A 121 -15.31 -8.17 -7.78
N ASP A 122 -16.01 -9.22 -7.32
CA ASP A 122 -15.52 -10.61 -7.26
C ASP A 122 -14.18 -10.77 -6.53
N ARG A 123 -13.76 -9.78 -5.73
CA ARG A 123 -12.43 -9.79 -5.09
C ARG A 123 -12.32 -10.89 -4.05
N ILE A 124 -13.41 -11.18 -3.34
CA ILE A 124 -13.51 -12.32 -2.42
C ILE A 124 -13.24 -13.62 -3.16
N LEU A 125 -13.99 -13.85 -4.25
CA LEU A 125 -13.87 -15.07 -5.04
C LEU A 125 -12.44 -15.26 -5.57
N HIS A 126 -11.82 -14.19 -6.07
CA HIS A 126 -10.44 -14.25 -6.55
C HIS A 126 -9.44 -14.55 -5.43
N SER A 127 -9.60 -13.96 -4.24
CA SER A 127 -8.75 -14.25 -3.07
C SER A 127 -8.88 -15.71 -2.64
N MET A 128 -10.12 -16.20 -2.52
CA MET A 128 -10.42 -17.59 -2.17
C MET A 128 -9.82 -18.60 -3.15
N LYS A 129 -10.01 -18.36 -4.47
CA LYS A 129 -9.40 -19.20 -5.51
C LYS A 129 -7.88 -19.28 -5.38
N ARG A 130 -7.21 -18.21 -4.97
CA ARG A 130 -5.76 -18.19 -4.77
C ARG A 130 -5.32 -18.96 -3.53
N LEU A 131 -6.04 -18.80 -2.41
CA LEU A 131 -5.77 -19.57 -1.19
C LEU A 131 -5.96 -21.08 -1.42
N HIS A 132 -6.92 -21.46 -2.25
CA HIS A 132 -7.15 -22.84 -2.69
C HIS A 132 -6.07 -23.35 -3.66
N ALA A 133 -5.60 -22.51 -4.58
CA ALA A 133 -4.63 -22.90 -5.61
C ALA A 133 -3.17 -23.02 -5.12
N PHE A 134 -2.88 -22.57 -3.88
CA PHE A 134 -1.58 -22.76 -3.24
C PHE A 134 -1.28 -24.24 -3.05
N GLN A 135 -0.04 -24.68 -3.24
CA GLN A 135 0.35 -26.08 -3.07
C GLN A 135 1.63 -26.19 -2.27
N MET A 136 1.66 -27.16 -1.38
CA MET A 136 2.78 -27.46 -0.49
C MET A 136 3.10 -28.94 -0.57
N THR A 137 4.30 -29.29 -1.03
CA THR A 137 4.75 -30.68 -1.07
C THR A 137 5.84 -30.88 -0.03
N LEU A 138 5.59 -31.80 0.89
CA LEU A 138 6.48 -32.13 2.00
C LEU A 138 7.20 -33.43 1.74
N PHE A 139 8.48 -33.48 2.10
CA PHE A 139 9.38 -34.60 1.86
C PHE A 139 10.02 -35.05 3.17
N ARG A 140 10.09 -36.37 3.38
CA ARG A 140 10.73 -36.96 4.56
C ARG A 140 12.24 -36.71 4.58
N GLN A 141 12.87 -36.66 3.41
CA GLN A 141 14.29 -36.35 3.26
C GLN A 141 14.50 -35.25 2.21
N PRO A 142 15.50 -34.37 2.36
CA PRO A 142 15.80 -33.31 1.39
C PRO A 142 16.11 -33.80 -0.03
N GLU A 143 16.75 -34.96 -0.15
CA GLU A 143 17.16 -35.53 -1.44
C GLU A 143 15.95 -35.88 -2.32
N ASP A 144 14.82 -36.25 -1.71
CA ASP A 144 13.56 -36.51 -2.41
C ASP A 144 12.99 -35.21 -3.04
N ALA A 145 13.26 -34.06 -2.41
CA ALA A 145 12.86 -32.74 -2.91
C ALA A 145 13.75 -32.28 -4.08
N GLU A 146 15.05 -32.59 -4.04
CA GLU A 146 16.01 -32.28 -5.12
C GLU A 146 15.71 -33.04 -6.41
N VAL A 147 15.33 -34.31 -6.31
CA VAL A 147 14.88 -35.13 -7.44
C VAL A 147 13.56 -34.61 -8.02
N HIS A 148 12.70 -34.02 -7.17
CA HIS A 148 11.45 -33.42 -7.60
C HIS A 148 11.64 -32.05 -8.28
N SER A 149 12.65 -31.28 -7.88
CA SER A 149 12.95 -29.93 -8.41
C SER A 149 13.82 -29.95 -9.68
N GLY A 150 14.55 -31.03 -9.96
CA GLY A 150 15.47 -31.15 -11.10
C GLY A 150 15.02 -32.14 -12.20
N LYS A 151 14.79 -31.61 -13.42
CA LYS A 151 14.71 -32.28 -14.76
C LYS A 151 13.92 -33.60 -14.91
N GLU A 152 12.92 -33.57 -15.81
CA GLU A 152 12.33 -34.70 -16.56
C GLU A 152 12.54 -36.12 -15.99
N SER A 153 11.79 -36.50 -14.95
CA SER A 153 11.64 -37.92 -14.60
C SER A 153 10.44 -38.50 -15.34
N LYS A 154 10.70 -39.32 -16.37
CA LYS A 154 9.70 -40.08 -17.13
C LYS A 154 9.11 -41.29 -16.37
N ASP A 155 9.53 -41.54 -15.13
CA ASP A 155 9.02 -42.65 -14.32
C ASP A 155 8.08 -42.16 -13.21
N GLY A 156 6.82 -42.55 -13.30
CA GLY A 156 5.74 -42.25 -12.34
C GLY A 156 5.84 -42.99 -11.00
N SER A 157 7.04 -43.41 -10.56
CA SER A 157 7.22 -44.30 -9.40
C SER A 157 7.85 -43.65 -8.15
N ARG A 158 8.06 -42.32 -8.10
CA ARG A 158 8.78 -41.64 -7.00
C ARG A 158 7.96 -40.67 -6.14
N MET A 159 6.76 -41.07 -5.70
CA MET A 159 6.06 -40.43 -4.56
C MET A 159 6.30 -41.18 -3.22
N LYS A 160 7.35 -42.00 -3.12
CA LYS A 160 7.65 -42.71 -1.87
C LYS A 160 8.13 -41.72 -0.81
N GLY A 161 7.28 -41.42 0.17
CA GLY A 161 7.63 -40.59 1.33
C GLY A 161 7.33 -39.10 1.20
N SER A 162 6.62 -38.67 0.15
CA SER A 162 6.15 -37.28 0.00
C SER A 162 4.65 -37.16 0.30
N VAL A 163 4.22 -36.04 0.91
CA VAL A 163 2.81 -35.67 1.03
C VAL A 163 2.58 -34.31 0.39
N MET A 164 1.66 -34.27 -0.57
CA MET A 164 1.21 -33.02 -1.17
C MET A 164 -0.06 -32.53 -0.48
N ILE A 165 -0.04 -31.29 -0.04
CA ILE A 165 -1.17 -30.58 0.52
C ILE A 165 -1.58 -29.50 -0.49
N VAL A 166 -2.83 -29.57 -0.95
CA VAL A 166 -3.40 -28.61 -1.89
C VAL A 166 -4.27 -27.63 -1.13
N GLY A 167 -4.03 -26.35 -1.37
CA GLY A 167 -4.64 -25.21 -0.71
C GLY A 167 -4.15 -25.02 0.72
N LEU A 168 -4.23 -23.78 1.20
CA LEU A 168 -4.28 -23.52 2.64
C LEU A 168 -5.57 -24.13 3.26
N VAL A 169 -6.57 -24.36 2.41
CA VAL A 169 -7.86 -24.99 2.70
C VAL A 169 -8.24 -25.89 1.52
N SER A 170 -8.88 -27.03 1.78
CA SER A 170 -9.22 -28.01 0.74
C SER A 170 -10.25 -27.46 -0.24
N VAL A 171 -11.24 -26.73 0.25
CA VAL A 171 -12.27 -26.08 -0.55
C VAL A 171 -12.57 -24.73 0.08
N ILE A 172 -12.60 -23.67 -0.74
CA ILE A 172 -13.14 -22.38 -0.33
C ILE A 172 -13.84 -21.74 -1.53
N SER A 173 -15.16 -21.60 -1.45
CA SER A 173 -15.98 -21.00 -2.50
C SER A 173 -17.00 -20.03 -1.90
N LEU A 174 -17.41 -19.07 -2.74
CA LEU A 174 -18.60 -18.27 -2.52
C LEU A 174 -19.64 -18.77 -3.51
N ASP A 175 -20.72 -19.34 -2.99
CA ASP A 175 -21.75 -19.96 -3.81
C ASP A 175 -22.83 -18.93 -4.20
N GLY A 176 -23.72 -19.31 -5.12
CA GLY A 176 -24.74 -18.39 -5.67
C GLY A 176 -25.78 -17.90 -4.66
N ASP A 177 -25.86 -18.52 -3.49
CA ASP A 177 -26.66 -18.11 -2.34
C ASP A 177 -25.97 -17.02 -1.48
N GLY A 178 -24.75 -16.62 -1.85
CA GLY A 178 -23.95 -15.64 -1.11
C GLY A 178 -23.28 -16.21 0.14
N ILE A 179 -23.30 -17.53 0.34
CA ILE A 179 -22.67 -18.21 1.47
C ILE A 179 -21.27 -18.66 1.08
N ILE A 180 -20.32 -18.47 2.01
CA ILE A 180 -18.97 -18.99 1.88
C ILE A 180 -18.94 -20.41 2.44
N ARG A 181 -18.52 -21.37 1.61
CA ARG A 181 -18.33 -22.76 2.00
C ARG A 181 -16.85 -23.08 2.13
N ILE A 182 -16.44 -23.61 3.28
CA ILE A 182 -15.03 -23.84 3.62
C ILE A 182 -14.85 -25.28 4.10
N THR A 183 -13.99 -26.05 3.43
CA THR A 183 -13.61 -27.40 3.87
C THR A 183 -12.12 -27.41 4.22
N PRO A 184 -11.73 -27.49 5.50
CA PRO A 184 -10.33 -27.51 5.91
C PRO A 184 -9.61 -28.81 5.54
N ASN A 185 -8.30 -28.69 5.29
CA ASN A 185 -7.41 -29.84 5.12
C ASN A 185 -7.07 -30.44 6.49
N LEU A 186 -7.31 -31.75 6.68
CA LEU A 186 -6.90 -32.47 7.91
C LEU A 186 -5.39 -32.30 8.22
N PRO A 187 -4.46 -32.44 7.24
CA PRO A 187 -3.03 -32.23 7.49
C PRO A 187 -2.68 -30.80 7.95
N MET A 188 -3.48 -29.79 7.58
CA MET A 188 -3.25 -28.40 7.98
C MET A 188 -3.72 -28.12 9.42
N ARG A 189 -4.39 -29.07 10.09
CA ARG A 189 -4.91 -28.87 11.45
C ARG A 189 -3.80 -28.49 12.43
N GLU A 190 -2.66 -29.17 12.36
CA GLU A 190 -1.50 -28.86 13.21
C GLU A 190 -0.98 -27.44 12.95
N MET A 191 -1.00 -26.98 11.70
CA MET A 191 -0.56 -25.63 11.33
C MET A 191 -1.45 -24.52 11.91
N TYR A 192 -2.75 -24.77 12.06
CA TYR A 192 -3.69 -23.78 12.61
C TYR A 192 -3.82 -23.85 14.13
N ARG A 193 -3.52 -25.00 14.76
CA ARG A 193 -3.91 -25.27 16.16
C ARG A 193 -2.77 -25.67 17.10
N ALA A 194 -1.55 -25.97 16.63
CA ALA A 194 -0.43 -26.33 17.49
C ALA A 194 0.20 -25.13 18.23
N ALA A 195 -0.53 -24.53 19.18
CA ALA A 195 -0.17 -23.29 19.88
C ALA A 195 1.21 -23.28 20.56
N SER A 196 1.79 -24.44 20.89
CA SER A 196 3.13 -24.56 21.49
C SER A 196 4.30 -24.44 20.49
N ARG A 197 4.01 -24.31 19.18
CA ARG A 197 5.00 -24.37 18.10
C ARG A 197 4.85 -23.26 17.05
N LEU A 198 3.96 -22.31 17.31
CA LEU A 198 3.53 -21.29 16.37
C LEU A 198 4.00 -19.90 16.82
N ILE A 199 4.26 -19.03 15.86
CA ILE A 199 4.52 -17.61 16.09
C ILE A 199 3.17 -16.94 16.34
N ALA A 200 2.97 -16.43 17.55
CA ALA A 200 1.83 -15.58 17.85
C ALA A 200 1.99 -14.25 17.09
N VAL A 201 0.97 -13.86 16.34
CA VAL A 201 0.91 -12.56 15.66
C VAL A 201 -0.41 -11.90 16.02
N ASN A 202 -0.35 -10.63 16.40
CA ASN A 202 -1.55 -9.84 16.59
C ASN A 202 -2.09 -9.42 15.22
N ARG A 203 -3.19 -10.07 14.81
CA ARG A 203 -3.85 -9.78 13.54
C ARG A 203 -4.20 -8.29 13.41
N SER A 204 -4.74 -7.68 14.46
CA SER A 204 -5.14 -6.27 14.45
C SER A 204 -3.94 -5.35 14.26
N THR A 205 -2.74 -5.74 14.72
CA THR A 205 -1.49 -5.01 14.43
C THR A 205 -1.11 -5.11 12.96
N ILE A 206 -1.12 -6.30 12.36
CA ILE A 206 -0.79 -6.48 10.94
C ILE A 206 -1.76 -5.74 10.03
N ILE A 207 -3.06 -5.81 10.33
CA ILE A 207 -4.11 -5.20 9.51
C ILE A 207 -4.11 -3.68 9.64
N GLY A 208 -3.75 -3.16 10.83
CA GLY A 208 -3.72 -1.74 11.12
C GLY A 208 -2.67 -0.94 10.36
N PHE A 209 -1.66 -1.60 9.77
CA PHE A 209 -0.72 -0.91 8.89
C PHE A 209 -1.38 -0.44 7.59
N GLU A 210 -1.12 0.80 7.20
CA GLU A 210 -1.54 1.43 5.97
C GLU A 210 -0.82 0.83 4.77
N HIS A 211 0.50 0.65 4.85
CA HIS A 211 1.29 0.20 3.71
C HIS A 211 1.40 -1.33 3.60
N PRO A 212 1.17 -1.93 2.41
CA PRO A 212 1.29 -3.37 2.22
C PRO A 212 2.70 -3.92 2.52
N ILE A 213 3.74 -3.10 2.31
CA ILE A 213 5.12 -3.49 2.62
C ILE A 213 5.35 -3.63 4.14
N SER A 214 4.69 -2.81 4.95
CA SER A 214 4.74 -2.86 6.41
C SER A 214 4.11 -4.14 6.95
N ARG A 215 3.06 -4.65 6.28
CA ARG A 215 2.43 -5.93 6.61
C ARG A 215 3.36 -7.12 6.36
N ILE A 216 4.03 -7.17 5.21
CA ILE A 216 5.00 -8.26 4.95
C ILE A 216 6.26 -8.11 5.81
N PHE A 217 6.70 -6.88 6.07
CA PHE A 217 7.86 -6.66 6.94
C PHE A 217 7.59 -7.08 8.38
N SER A 218 6.42 -6.73 8.93
CA SER A 218 6.00 -7.21 10.26
C SER A 218 5.89 -8.73 10.33
N LEU A 219 5.24 -9.36 9.34
CA LEU A 219 5.23 -10.80 9.20
C LEU A 219 6.66 -11.37 9.23
N TRP A 220 7.54 -10.94 8.34
CA TRP A 220 8.92 -11.41 8.28
C TRP A 220 9.71 -11.18 9.58
N LEU A 221 9.55 -10.04 10.24
CA LEU A 221 10.19 -9.74 11.54
C LEU A 221 9.89 -10.81 12.59
N THR A 222 8.66 -11.31 12.63
CA THR A 222 8.28 -12.36 13.58
C THR A 222 8.99 -13.70 13.33
N THR A 223 9.49 -13.93 12.11
CA THR A 223 10.19 -15.17 11.74
C THR A 223 11.67 -15.17 12.13
N ILE A 224 12.28 -13.99 12.23
CA ILE A 224 13.70 -13.84 12.55
C ILE A 224 13.97 -13.56 14.03
N GLY A 225 12.92 -13.36 14.84
CA GLY A 225 13.01 -13.19 16.28
C GLY A 225 13.43 -14.48 16.98
N ASN A 226 14.12 -14.36 18.12
CA ASN A 226 14.67 -15.50 18.85
C ASN A 226 13.64 -16.13 19.82
N GLY A 227 12.38 -15.71 19.78
CA GLY A 227 11.30 -16.21 20.65
C GLY A 227 11.44 -15.84 22.13
N GLN A 228 12.44 -15.04 22.51
CA GLN A 228 12.61 -14.57 23.88
C GLN A 228 11.64 -13.42 24.16
N PHE A 229 10.58 -13.71 24.91
CA PHE A 229 9.64 -12.73 25.44
C PHE A 229 10.21 -12.11 26.71
N LYS A 230 10.31 -10.77 26.73
CA LYS A 230 10.51 -10.03 27.98
C LYS A 230 9.49 -8.91 28.03
N GLN A 231 8.58 -9.00 29.01
CA GLN A 231 7.39 -8.14 29.10
C GLN A 231 6.56 -8.26 27.81
N ASP A 232 6.44 -7.16 27.05
CA ASP A 232 5.61 -7.06 25.85
C ASP A 232 6.40 -7.22 24.54
N TRP A 233 7.72 -7.39 24.63
CA TRP A 233 8.63 -7.36 23.49
C TRP A 233 9.19 -8.74 23.17
N VAL A 234 9.30 -9.04 21.88
CA VAL A 234 10.06 -10.18 21.33
C VAL A 234 11.40 -9.67 20.84
N TYR A 235 12.49 -10.23 21.37
CA TYR A 235 13.84 -9.83 20.99
C TYR A 235 14.30 -10.49 19.68
N ILE A 236 14.93 -9.67 18.84
CA ILE A 236 15.50 -10.06 17.54
C ILE A 236 17.04 -10.02 17.64
N ASN A 237 17.59 -8.85 18.00
CA ASN A 237 19.03 -8.57 18.10
C ASN A 237 19.83 -9.02 16.86
N LYS A 238 19.38 -8.61 15.67
CA LYS A 238 20.07 -8.89 14.40
C LYS A 238 20.50 -7.62 13.69
N LYS A 239 21.70 -7.65 13.13
CA LYS A 239 22.25 -6.59 12.26
C LYS A 239 22.18 -7.08 10.83
N LEU A 240 21.46 -6.36 9.99
CA LEU A 240 21.23 -6.72 8.60
C LEU A 240 21.39 -5.48 7.74
N SER A 241 21.99 -5.64 6.58
CA SER A 241 21.94 -4.61 5.55
C SER A 241 20.53 -4.44 5.01
N VAL A 242 20.24 -3.25 4.49
CA VAL A 242 19.00 -2.96 3.74
C VAL A 242 18.77 -3.98 2.63
N ARG A 243 19.84 -4.44 1.98
CA ARG A 243 19.76 -5.50 0.98
C ARG A 243 19.23 -6.81 1.55
N GLU A 244 19.80 -7.30 2.65
CA GLU A 244 19.39 -8.56 3.28
C GLU A 244 17.92 -8.51 3.74
N ILE A 245 17.47 -7.38 4.28
CA ILE A 245 16.06 -7.20 4.66
C ILE A 245 15.16 -7.27 3.41
N LEU A 246 15.54 -6.56 2.34
CA LEU A 246 14.79 -6.58 1.08
C LEU A 246 14.76 -7.95 0.42
N GLU A 247 15.81 -8.76 0.53
CA GLU A 247 15.84 -10.14 0.06
C GLU A 247 14.84 -11.02 0.81
N GLY A 248 14.62 -10.76 2.11
CA GLY A 248 13.58 -11.44 2.90
C GLY A 248 12.15 -11.04 2.52
N ILE A 249 11.87 -9.73 2.45
CA ILE A 249 10.48 -9.23 2.31
C ILE A 249 10.05 -9.00 0.85
N HIS A 250 11.00 -8.81 -0.05
CA HIS A 250 10.78 -8.50 -1.46
C HIS A 250 11.88 -9.10 -2.36
N PRO A 251 12.01 -10.44 -2.41
CA PRO A 251 13.00 -11.09 -3.25
C PRO A 251 12.71 -10.81 -4.72
N LEU A 252 13.78 -10.53 -5.46
CA LEU A 252 13.75 -10.40 -6.91
C LEU A 252 14.16 -11.73 -7.55
N THR A 253 13.80 -11.93 -8.81
CA THR A 253 14.33 -13.05 -9.60
C THR A 253 15.85 -12.91 -9.75
N GLU A 254 16.56 -14.00 -10.11
CA GLU A 254 18.04 -14.03 -10.19
C GLU A 254 18.67 -12.91 -11.05
N ALA A 255 17.94 -12.39 -12.05
CA ALA A 255 18.38 -11.29 -12.91
C ALA A 255 18.00 -9.88 -12.40
N GLY A 256 17.25 -9.79 -11.29
CA GLY A 256 16.73 -8.54 -10.74
C GLY A 256 17.72 -7.83 -9.82
N TYR A 257 17.73 -6.49 -9.87
CA TYR A 257 18.52 -5.66 -8.96
C TYR A 257 17.65 -4.67 -8.19
N TYR A 258 18.01 -4.43 -6.93
CA TYR A 258 17.31 -3.45 -6.09
C TYR A 258 17.57 -2.01 -6.54
N LYS A 259 16.50 -1.23 -6.65
CA LYS A 259 16.51 0.18 -7.08
C LYS A 259 16.19 1.09 -5.89
N LYS A 260 16.45 2.39 -6.03
CA LYS A 260 16.13 3.41 -5.00
C LYS A 260 14.68 3.34 -4.50
N ARG A 261 13.72 3.00 -5.37
CA ARG A 261 12.32 2.82 -4.96
C ARG A 261 12.11 1.67 -3.97
N HIS A 262 12.88 0.58 -4.05
CA HIS A 262 12.77 -0.56 -3.12
C HIS A 262 13.36 -0.18 -1.75
N VAL A 263 14.47 0.56 -1.75
CA VAL A 263 15.03 1.17 -0.53
C VAL A 263 13.98 2.06 0.14
N LYS A 264 13.31 2.92 -0.64
CA LYS A 264 12.22 3.77 -0.12
C LYS A 264 11.02 2.97 0.40
N MET A 265 10.72 1.79 -0.17
CA MET A 265 9.67 0.91 0.37
C MET A 265 10.04 0.39 1.76
N LEU A 266 11.28 -0.03 1.98
CA LEU A 266 11.73 -0.44 3.31
C LEU A 266 11.75 0.74 4.29
N GLU A 267 12.18 1.92 3.85
CA GLU A 267 12.12 3.14 4.66
C GLU A 267 10.69 3.41 5.14
N VAL A 268 9.71 3.38 4.24
CA VAL A 268 8.29 3.56 4.60
C VAL A 268 7.85 2.54 5.65
N ALA A 269 8.24 1.27 5.50
CA ALA A 269 7.91 0.24 6.47
C ALA A 269 8.55 0.49 7.85
N LEU A 270 9.83 0.87 7.89
CA LEU A 270 10.54 1.19 9.13
C LEU A 270 9.90 2.39 9.84
N VAL A 271 9.61 3.46 9.10
CA VAL A 271 8.97 4.67 9.64
C VAL A 271 7.61 4.36 10.24
N GLU A 272 6.80 3.57 9.55
CA GLU A 272 5.47 3.19 10.02
C GLU A 272 5.54 2.29 11.27
N LEU A 273 6.35 1.23 11.23
CA LEU A 273 6.46 0.30 12.37
C LEU A 273 7.04 0.98 13.62
N VAL A 274 8.04 1.85 13.47
CA VAL A 274 8.60 2.62 14.60
C VAL A 274 7.60 3.68 15.07
N GLY A 275 6.97 4.41 14.14
CA GLY A 275 5.98 5.44 14.47
C GLY A 275 4.76 4.90 15.21
N CYS A 276 4.36 3.66 14.95
CA CYS A 276 3.29 2.97 15.68
C CYS A 276 3.77 2.30 16.99
N GLY A 277 5.05 2.44 17.36
CA GLY A 277 5.61 1.82 18.57
C GLY A 277 5.69 0.29 18.51
N VAL A 278 5.71 -0.29 17.30
CA VAL A 278 5.72 -1.75 17.08
C VAL A 278 7.14 -2.30 16.95
N LEU A 279 8.09 -1.49 16.49
CA LEU A 279 9.48 -1.88 16.25
C LEU A 279 10.42 -0.91 16.94
N GLU A 280 11.47 -1.47 17.57
CA GLU A 280 12.66 -0.71 17.95
C GLU A 280 13.84 -1.14 17.10
N CYS A 281 14.45 -0.16 16.44
CA CYS A 281 15.61 -0.37 15.61
C CYS A 281 16.53 0.85 15.58
N ALA A 282 17.76 0.61 15.14
CA ALA A 282 18.75 1.64 14.88
C ALA A 282 19.35 1.43 13.49
N TYR A 283 19.98 2.45 12.94
CA TYR A 283 20.63 2.37 11.64
C TYR A 283 22.05 2.92 11.70
N ARG A 284 22.90 2.42 10.82
CA ARG A 284 24.27 2.89 10.63
C ARG A 284 24.58 3.01 9.15
N ARG A 285 24.99 4.19 8.70
CA ARG A 285 25.50 4.34 7.34
C ARG A 285 26.91 3.77 7.27
N HIS A 286 27.33 3.34 6.09
CA HIS A 286 28.68 2.81 5.86
C HIS A 286 29.82 3.77 6.24
N THR A 287 29.55 5.07 6.33
CA THR A 287 30.48 6.12 6.75
C THR A 287 30.53 6.33 8.26
N ASP A 288 29.55 5.81 8.99
CA ASP A 288 29.32 6.12 10.39
C ASP A 288 29.86 5.00 11.27
N THR A 289 30.43 5.34 12.42
CA THR A 289 31.02 4.36 13.35
C THR A 289 30.00 3.79 14.34
N GLN A 290 28.95 4.54 14.65
CA GLN A 290 27.93 4.21 15.64
C GLN A 290 26.54 4.04 15.00
N PHE A 291 25.68 3.29 15.68
CA PHE A 291 24.26 3.16 15.32
C PHE A 291 23.47 4.34 15.90
N THR A 292 22.58 4.89 15.09
CA THR A 292 21.63 5.94 15.47
C THR A 292 20.24 5.33 15.61
N THR A 293 19.62 5.48 16.78
CA THR A 293 18.28 4.96 17.06
C THR A 293 17.21 5.69 16.24
N ILE A 294 16.29 4.94 15.64
CA ILE A 294 15.08 5.48 15.04
C ILE A 294 14.00 5.49 16.12
N THR A 295 13.50 6.67 16.47
CA THR A 295 12.49 6.87 17.52
C THR A 295 11.17 7.37 16.91
N PRO A 296 10.02 7.24 17.59
CA PRO A 296 8.75 7.76 17.08
C PRO A 296 8.78 9.27 16.77
N GLU A 297 9.61 10.03 17.48
CA GLU A 297 9.76 11.48 17.31
C GLU A 297 10.57 11.81 16.05
N ASN A 298 11.61 11.03 15.75
CA ASN A 298 12.52 11.29 14.63
C ASN A 298 12.21 10.46 13.37
N CYS A 299 11.37 9.43 13.45
CA CYS A 299 11.15 8.49 12.35
C CYS A 299 10.59 9.18 11.09
N LYS A 300 9.81 10.25 11.24
CA LYS A 300 9.28 11.01 10.08
C LYS A 300 10.36 11.73 9.28
N LEU A 301 11.51 12.01 9.89
CA LEU A 301 12.67 12.65 9.27
C LEU A 301 13.74 11.63 8.84
N PHE A 302 13.54 10.35 9.15
CA PHE A 302 14.46 9.28 8.79
C PHE A 302 14.51 9.06 7.28
N ILE A 303 15.71 8.91 6.74
CA ILE A 303 15.95 8.63 5.32
C ILE A 303 16.94 7.48 5.18
N LEU A 304 16.60 6.52 4.32
CA LEU A 304 17.39 5.34 4.04
C LEU A 304 18.20 5.53 2.74
N ASP A 305 19.50 5.78 2.87
CA ASP A 305 20.33 6.29 1.77
C ASP A 305 20.98 5.22 0.87
N GLY A 306 20.72 3.93 1.11
CA GLY A 306 21.22 2.89 0.20
C GLY A 306 21.16 1.46 0.73
N LEU A 307 21.53 0.52 -0.14
CA LEU A 307 21.48 -0.92 0.13
C LEU A 307 22.50 -1.41 1.17
N LYS A 308 23.58 -0.66 1.36
CA LYS A 308 24.67 -0.98 2.30
C LYS A 308 24.44 -0.41 3.70
N VAL A 309 23.39 0.37 3.91
CA VAL A 309 23.04 0.85 5.25
C VAL A 309 22.70 -0.37 6.10
N GLU A 310 23.24 -0.42 7.32
CA GLU A 310 22.94 -1.50 8.26
C GLU A 310 21.81 -1.05 9.18
N ILE A 311 20.87 -1.96 9.40
CA ILE A 311 19.78 -1.82 10.36
C ILE A 311 20.00 -2.84 11.47
N GLU A 312 20.07 -2.33 12.70
CA GLU A 312 20.00 -3.14 13.90
C GLU A 312 18.54 -3.26 14.31
N LEU A 313 17.99 -4.47 14.15
CA LEU A 313 16.64 -4.81 14.58
C LEU A 313 16.73 -5.36 16.00
N THR A 314 16.24 -4.59 16.98
CA THR A 314 16.41 -4.92 18.40
C THR A 314 15.27 -5.80 18.89
N ARG A 315 14.03 -5.32 18.79
CA ARG A 315 12.83 -6.00 19.32
C ARG A 315 11.54 -5.50 18.67
N HIS A 316 10.49 -6.33 18.72
CA HIS A 316 9.15 -5.98 18.19
C HIS A 316 8.00 -6.30 19.15
N ARG A 317 6.85 -5.64 18.98
CA ARG A 317 5.57 -5.89 19.69
C ARG A 317 4.48 -6.56 18.84
N ILE A 318 4.84 -7.03 17.65
CA ILE A 318 3.89 -7.67 16.72
C ILE A 318 3.17 -8.89 17.33
N SER A 319 3.84 -9.62 18.22
CA SER A 319 3.31 -10.80 18.93
C SER A 319 2.59 -10.46 20.24
N HIS A 320 2.39 -9.17 20.55
CA HIS A 320 1.78 -8.74 21.80
C HIS A 320 0.24 -8.79 21.73
N LYS A 321 -0.43 -9.12 22.83
CA LYS A 321 -1.90 -9.28 22.88
C LYS A 321 -2.68 -8.00 22.59
N HIS A 322 -2.12 -6.83 22.88
CA HIS A 322 -2.75 -5.54 22.61
C HIS A 322 -2.14 -4.92 21.35
N SER A 323 -3.01 -4.49 20.43
CA SER A 323 -2.61 -3.79 19.22
C SER A 323 -2.48 -2.29 19.50
N PRO A 324 -1.42 -1.61 19.04
CA PRO A 324 -1.30 -0.16 19.19
C PRO A 324 -2.35 0.61 18.37
N HIS A 325 -3.04 -0.08 17.46
CA HIS A 325 -4.12 0.51 16.66
C HIS A 325 -5.50 0.41 17.33
N ASN A 326 -5.64 -0.37 18.42
CA ASN A 326 -6.89 -0.50 19.14
C ASN A 326 -6.98 0.58 20.23
N GLY A 327 -7.36 1.79 19.84
CA GLY A 327 -7.68 2.84 20.80
C GLY A 327 -9.10 2.67 21.34
N GLN A 328 -9.30 1.84 22.37
CA GLN A 328 -10.40 1.97 23.36
C GLN A 328 -10.25 0.98 24.54
N SER A 329 -9.98 1.54 25.72
CA SER A 329 -10.50 1.15 27.06
C SER A 329 -10.32 -0.30 27.55
N GLU A 330 -9.30 -0.53 28.37
CA GLU A 330 -9.34 -1.05 29.76
C GLU A 330 -7.91 -1.53 30.14
N ASP A 331 -7.43 -1.14 31.33
CA ASP A 331 -6.08 -1.39 31.87
C ASP A 331 -4.90 -0.53 31.37
N ALA A 332 -5.10 0.79 31.31
CA ALA A 332 -3.99 1.75 31.45
C ALA A 332 -3.96 2.33 32.86
N GLY A 333 -3.65 1.48 33.85
CA GLY A 333 -3.04 1.95 35.09
C GLY A 333 -1.64 2.44 34.76
N GLU A 334 -1.42 3.74 34.98
CA GLU A 334 -0.12 4.42 34.98
C GLU A 334 0.77 4.23 33.74
N HIS A 335 0.58 5.16 32.80
CA HIS A 335 1.49 5.68 31.77
C HIS A 335 0.75 5.86 30.43
N SER A 336 -0.41 6.52 30.49
CA SER A 336 -1.01 7.11 29.30
C SER A 336 -0.30 8.44 29.04
N ALA A 337 0.59 8.47 28.06
CA ALA A 337 1.03 9.71 27.44
C ALA A 337 -0.21 10.35 26.82
N GLN A 338 -0.79 11.30 27.55
CA GLN A 338 -1.87 12.15 27.08
C GLN A 338 -1.43 12.80 25.78
N LEU A 339 -2.20 12.58 24.70
CA LEU A 339 -2.23 13.56 23.62
C LEU A 339 -2.61 14.91 24.24
N PRO A 340 -1.82 15.99 24.06
CA PRO A 340 -2.25 17.29 24.52
C PRO A 340 -3.42 17.75 23.65
N LYS A 341 -4.61 17.79 24.25
CA LYS A 341 -5.63 18.78 23.89
C LYS A 341 -5.07 20.14 24.29
N GLY A 342 -4.66 20.92 23.29
CA GLY A 342 -4.16 22.27 23.50
C GLY A 342 -3.69 22.85 22.17
N LEU A 343 -4.63 23.43 21.43
CA LEU A 343 -4.33 24.55 20.56
C LEU A 343 -3.87 25.69 21.48
N GLN A 344 -2.57 25.79 21.71
CA GLN A 344 -1.96 27.04 22.16
C GLN A 344 -1.27 27.65 20.95
N GLU A 345 -1.59 28.92 20.73
CA GLU A 345 -0.95 29.80 19.76
C GLU A 345 0.57 29.66 19.90
N GLU A 346 1.24 29.12 18.88
CA GLU A 346 2.70 29.22 18.76
C GLU A 346 3.02 30.72 18.58
N THR A 347 3.33 31.39 19.69
CA THR A 347 3.83 32.76 19.69
C THR A 347 5.19 32.82 18.98
N PHE A 348 5.40 33.91 18.25
CA PHE A 348 6.50 34.17 17.31
C PHE A 348 7.94 34.04 17.88
N ASP A 349 8.14 33.75 19.17
CA ASP A 349 9.45 33.77 19.83
C ASP A 349 10.19 32.41 19.86
N GLU A 350 9.53 31.27 19.65
CA GLU A 350 10.20 29.94 19.67
C GLU A 350 10.78 29.49 18.31
N LEU A 351 10.63 30.28 17.25
CA LEU A 351 11.10 29.95 15.89
C LEU A 351 12.46 30.57 15.51
N SER A 352 13.13 31.24 16.45
CA SER A 352 14.38 31.99 16.21
C SER A 352 15.63 31.12 16.01
N ASP A 353 15.62 29.84 16.40
CA ASP A 353 16.77 28.93 16.34
C ASP A 353 16.72 27.88 15.21
N VAL A 354 15.71 27.92 14.33
CA VAL A 354 15.57 26.92 13.25
C VAL A 354 16.39 27.33 12.02
N SER A 355 17.34 26.48 11.61
CA SER A 355 18.17 26.77 10.43
C SER A 355 17.36 26.92 9.14
N ALA A 356 17.79 27.82 8.25
CA ALA A 356 17.16 28.04 6.94
C ALA A 356 17.07 26.75 6.09
N VAL A 357 18.04 25.84 6.23
CA VAL A 357 18.05 24.54 5.54
C VAL A 357 16.97 23.62 6.09
N THR A 358 16.76 23.60 7.41
CA THR A 358 15.68 22.84 8.06
C THR A 358 14.32 23.32 7.58
N LEU A 359 14.08 24.63 7.59
CA LEU A 359 12.84 25.24 7.09
C LEU A 359 12.60 24.90 5.61
N SER A 360 13.64 24.98 4.78
CA SER A 360 13.58 24.61 3.36
C SER A 360 13.17 23.15 3.14
N ASN A 361 13.74 22.23 3.93
CA ASN A 361 13.44 20.80 3.84
C ASN A 361 12.00 20.50 4.28
N GLU A 362 11.53 21.11 5.37
CA GLU A 362 10.17 20.93 5.89
C GLU A 362 9.12 21.46 4.91
N ILE A 363 9.31 22.69 4.39
CA ILE A 363 8.42 23.26 3.37
C ILE A 363 8.38 22.35 2.14
N THR A 364 9.54 21.89 1.66
CA THR A 364 9.63 20.99 0.50
C THR A 364 8.91 19.66 0.75
N HIS A 365 9.05 19.11 1.95
CA HIS A 365 8.43 17.85 2.34
C HIS A 365 6.91 17.98 2.36
N ILE A 366 6.36 18.99 3.03
CA ILE A 366 4.92 19.22 3.13
C ILE A 366 4.33 19.50 1.75
N LEU A 367 4.95 20.37 0.95
CA LEU A 367 4.48 20.64 -0.41
C LEU A 367 4.48 19.37 -1.29
N LYS A 368 5.41 18.43 -1.04
CA LYS A 368 5.45 17.15 -1.77
C LYS A 368 4.39 16.18 -1.31
N SER A 369 4.06 16.13 -0.01
CA SER A 369 3.10 15.19 0.58
C SER A 369 1.64 15.46 0.22
N VAL A 370 1.29 16.68 -0.21
CA VAL A 370 -0.07 17.00 -0.69
C VAL A 370 -0.44 16.16 -1.92
N ASP A 371 -1.16 15.06 -1.72
CA ASP A 371 -1.52 14.11 -2.75
C ASP A 371 -2.87 14.47 -3.41
N PHE A 372 -2.79 15.24 -4.50
CA PHE A 372 -3.95 15.55 -5.34
C PHE A 372 -4.53 14.34 -6.10
N GLY A 373 -3.84 13.20 -6.12
CA GLY A 373 -4.33 11.94 -6.64
C GLY A 373 -5.28 11.25 -5.67
N ARG A 374 -4.92 11.20 -4.37
CA ARG A 374 -5.80 10.74 -3.28
C ARG A 374 -7.03 11.63 -3.12
N ALA A 375 -6.87 12.94 -3.34
CA ALA A 375 -7.93 13.94 -3.27
C ALA A 375 -8.77 14.09 -4.56
N ARG A 376 -8.63 13.21 -5.56
CA ARG A 376 -9.27 13.37 -6.88
C ARG A 376 -10.81 13.41 -6.82
N TYR A 377 -11.43 12.80 -5.82
CA TYR A 377 -12.89 12.70 -5.67
C TYR A 377 -13.46 13.58 -4.56
N LEU A 378 -12.61 14.37 -3.90
CA LEU A 378 -12.98 15.25 -2.80
C LEU A 378 -13.33 16.64 -3.33
N THR A 379 -14.25 17.33 -2.66
CA THR A 379 -14.55 18.73 -2.98
C THR A 379 -13.44 19.63 -2.44
N MET A 380 -13.29 20.85 -2.97
CA MET A 380 -12.23 21.77 -2.50
C MET A 380 -12.30 22.02 -0.98
N PRO A 381 -13.47 22.21 -0.34
CA PRO A 381 -13.59 22.27 1.11
C PRO A 381 -13.02 21.05 1.85
N ASP A 382 -13.30 19.82 1.38
CA ASP A 382 -12.81 18.59 2.00
C ASP A 382 -11.28 18.46 1.86
N ILE A 383 -10.73 18.89 0.72
CA ILE A 383 -9.27 18.91 0.50
C ILE A 383 -8.62 19.93 1.43
N VAL A 384 -9.26 21.08 1.64
CA VAL A 384 -8.78 22.10 2.57
C VAL A 384 -8.80 21.55 3.99
N GLU A 385 -9.87 20.91 4.44
CA GLU A 385 -9.93 20.30 5.77
C GLU A 385 -8.83 19.26 5.98
N LEU A 386 -8.57 18.41 4.98
CA LEU A 386 -7.54 17.38 5.02
C LEU A 386 -6.11 17.94 5.19
N TYR A 387 -5.82 19.10 4.60
CA TYR A 387 -4.46 19.66 4.57
C TYR A 387 -4.30 20.99 5.31
N ARG A 388 -5.33 21.49 6.01
CA ARG A 388 -5.33 22.85 6.61
C ARG A 388 -4.12 23.09 7.50
N ALA A 389 -3.87 22.20 8.46
CA ALA A 389 -2.78 22.34 9.42
C ALA A 389 -1.40 22.38 8.72
N ASP A 390 -1.22 21.55 7.69
CA ASP A 390 0.01 21.49 6.91
C ASP A 390 0.22 22.76 6.07
N LEU A 391 -0.84 23.31 5.50
CA LEU A 391 -0.79 24.54 4.70
C LEU A 391 -0.47 25.77 5.58
N VAL A 392 -1.05 25.85 6.78
CA VAL A 392 -0.73 26.89 7.76
C VAL A 392 0.74 26.78 8.18
N LYS A 393 1.22 25.57 8.48
CA LYS A 393 2.65 25.32 8.79
C LYS A 393 3.58 25.75 7.67
N VAL A 394 3.21 25.51 6.41
CA VAL A 394 3.99 25.98 5.25
C VAL A 394 4.00 27.50 5.19
N ALA A 395 2.88 28.18 5.42
CA ALA A 395 2.82 29.64 5.38
C ALA A 395 3.76 30.29 6.41
N VAL A 396 3.66 29.86 7.67
CA VAL A 396 4.48 30.37 8.79
C VAL A 396 5.97 30.14 8.50
N ARG A 397 6.36 28.92 8.12
CA ARG A 397 7.76 28.58 7.83
C ARG A 397 8.30 29.29 6.59
N THR A 398 7.46 29.51 5.57
CA THR A 398 7.86 30.22 4.37
C THR A 398 8.14 31.69 4.67
N LYS A 399 7.36 32.31 5.57
CA LYS A 399 7.63 33.66 6.06
C LYS A 399 9.00 33.74 6.74
N LEU A 400 9.28 32.84 7.68
CA LEU A 400 10.55 32.78 8.40
C LEU A 400 11.74 32.47 7.49
N LEU A 401 11.60 31.50 6.58
CA LEU A 401 12.65 31.17 5.62
C LEU A 401 12.95 32.33 4.68
N ARG A 402 11.92 33.11 4.30
CA ARG A 402 12.11 34.30 3.47
C ARG A 402 12.92 35.37 4.20
N GLU A 403 12.67 35.56 5.49
CA GLU A 403 13.39 36.49 6.37
C GLU A 403 14.84 36.04 6.60
N LEU A 404 15.08 34.74 6.76
CA LEU A 404 16.42 34.16 7.01
C LEU A 404 17.29 34.02 5.74
N ASP A 405 16.71 33.49 4.65
CA ASP A 405 17.41 33.27 3.38
C ASP A 405 16.42 33.29 2.21
N THR A 406 16.24 34.48 1.63
CA THR A 406 15.35 34.69 0.48
C THR A 406 15.75 33.86 -0.75
N ALA A 407 17.04 33.58 -0.96
CA ALA A 407 17.50 32.80 -2.11
C ALA A 407 17.15 31.33 -1.95
N LEU A 408 17.32 30.77 -0.74
CA LEU A 408 16.90 29.42 -0.41
C LEU A 408 15.37 29.30 -0.40
N CYS A 409 14.64 30.30 0.09
CA CYS A 409 13.18 30.38 -0.01
C CYS A 409 12.71 30.27 -1.47
N ARG A 410 13.32 31.06 -2.36
CA ARG A 410 13.05 31.00 -3.81
C ARG A 410 13.35 29.61 -4.39
N LYS A 411 14.49 29.00 -4.05
CA LYS A 411 14.86 27.65 -4.51
C LYS A 411 13.87 26.59 -4.03
N THR A 412 13.47 26.68 -2.76
CA THR A 412 12.50 25.80 -2.10
C THR A 412 11.15 25.86 -2.83
N MET A 413 10.60 27.05 -3.01
CA MET A 413 9.32 27.23 -3.70
C MET A 413 9.39 26.81 -5.17
N LYS A 414 10.49 27.14 -5.88
CA LYS A 414 10.67 26.71 -7.29
C LYS A 414 10.88 25.19 -7.45
N SER A 415 11.21 24.46 -6.39
CA SER A 415 11.34 22.99 -6.44
C SER A 415 10.00 22.27 -6.71
N VAL A 416 8.88 22.94 -6.46
CA VAL A 416 7.55 22.42 -6.80
C VAL A 416 7.41 22.33 -8.32
N LEU A 417 7.03 21.15 -8.79
CA LEU A 417 6.82 20.87 -10.22
C LEU A 417 5.73 21.79 -10.79
N GLY A 418 5.96 22.34 -11.99
CA GLY A 418 5.09 23.36 -12.61
C GLY A 418 3.60 23.00 -12.60
N TYR A 419 3.25 21.76 -12.97
CA TYR A 419 1.86 21.28 -13.02
C TYR A 419 1.14 21.22 -11.66
N ARG A 420 1.87 21.34 -10.53
CA ARG A 420 1.30 21.35 -9.17
C ARG A 420 1.11 22.76 -8.61
N ARG A 421 1.81 23.76 -9.15
CA ARG A 421 1.89 25.12 -8.59
C ARG A 421 0.52 25.79 -8.54
N GLU A 422 -0.24 25.71 -9.63
CA GLU A 422 -1.58 26.30 -9.72
C GLU A 422 -2.55 25.68 -8.70
N ARG A 423 -2.54 24.34 -8.58
CA ARG A 423 -3.39 23.63 -7.60
C ARG A 423 -3.03 23.96 -6.16
N LEU A 424 -1.74 24.06 -5.85
CA LEU A 424 -1.27 24.45 -4.51
C LEU A 424 -1.59 25.90 -4.22
N ALA A 425 -1.41 26.82 -5.18
CA ALA A 425 -1.76 28.22 -5.03
C ALA A 425 -3.26 28.40 -4.75
N ASN A 426 -4.13 27.71 -5.49
CA ASN A 426 -5.57 27.69 -5.22
C ASN A 426 -5.87 27.13 -3.83
N LEU A 427 -5.18 26.06 -3.43
CA LEU A 427 -5.38 25.45 -2.13
C LEU A 427 -4.98 26.40 -0.99
N PHE A 428 -3.85 27.11 -1.11
CA PHE A 428 -3.46 28.16 -0.17
C PHE A 428 -4.48 29.30 -0.11
N ASN A 429 -5.01 29.72 -1.26
CA ASN A 429 -5.99 30.80 -1.35
C ASN A 429 -7.31 30.48 -0.64
N VAL A 430 -7.71 29.20 -0.61
CA VAL A 430 -8.95 28.73 0.04
C VAL A 430 -8.71 28.32 1.49
N ALA A 431 -7.53 27.77 1.82
CA ALA A 431 -7.24 27.21 3.15
C ALA A 431 -6.74 28.21 4.19
N LEU A 432 -6.08 29.29 3.75
CA LEU A 432 -5.46 30.27 4.64
C LEU A 432 -6.33 31.50 4.80
N ASP A 433 -6.25 32.13 5.98
CA ASP A 433 -6.98 33.34 6.34
C ASP A 433 -6.02 34.49 6.68
N GLY A 434 -6.50 35.73 6.56
CA GLY A 434 -5.80 36.93 7.02
C GLY A 434 -4.36 37.10 6.48
N PRO A 435 -3.36 37.34 7.35
CA PRO A 435 -2.00 37.70 6.94
C PRO A 435 -1.26 36.57 6.22
N ASP A 436 -1.48 35.31 6.59
CA ASP A 436 -0.80 34.15 5.99
C ASP A 436 -1.21 33.93 4.53
N LYS A 437 -2.49 34.18 4.22
CA LYS A 437 -3.01 34.18 2.86
C LYS A 437 -2.30 35.22 1.99
N ALA A 438 -2.14 36.45 2.49
CA ALA A 438 -1.50 37.53 1.75
C ALA A 438 -0.01 37.24 1.50
N VAL A 439 0.69 36.72 2.51
CA VAL A 439 2.11 36.32 2.39
C VAL A 439 2.26 35.23 1.33
N MET A 440 1.46 34.16 1.41
CA MET A 440 1.55 33.05 0.46
C MET A 440 1.13 33.44 -0.95
N ALA A 441 0.12 34.31 -1.11
CA ALA A 441 -0.24 34.86 -2.42
C ALA A 441 0.93 35.64 -3.04
N GLY A 442 1.60 36.48 -2.25
CA GLY A 442 2.79 37.22 -2.68
C GLY A 442 3.95 36.30 -3.07
N VAL A 443 4.25 35.29 -2.25
CA VAL A 443 5.31 34.31 -2.52
C VAL A 443 5.00 33.48 -3.77
N CYS A 444 3.75 33.03 -3.95
CA CYS A 444 3.34 32.28 -5.13
C CYS A 444 3.45 33.15 -6.39
N ALA A 445 2.96 34.39 -6.36
CA ALA A 445 3.06 35.31 -7.48
C ALA A 445 4.53 35.61 -7.85
N GLU A 446 5.37 35.86 -6.85
CA GLU A 446 6.79 36.20 -7.04
C GLU A 446 7.60 35.02 -7.61
N PHE A 447 7.40 33.80 -7.10
CA PHE A 447 8.25 32.66 -7.46
C PHE A 447 7.67 31.71 -8.50
N TRP A 448 6.34 31.64 -8.61
CA TRP A 448 5.65 30.80 -9.58
C TRP A 448 5.08 31.61 -10.77
N GLY A 449 4.93 32.93 -10.62
CA GLY A 449 4.34 33.82 -11.63
C GLY A 449 2.84 34.01 -11.41
N ALA A 450 2.22 34.89 -12.21
CA ALA A 450 0.77 35.12 -12.17
C ALA A 450 0.04 33.82 -12.50
N MET A 451 -0.56 33.19 -11.48
CA MET A 451 -1.40 32.02 -11.64
C MET A 451 -2.79 32.51 -12.08
N THR A 452 -3.10 32.41 -13.38
CA THR A 452 -4.46 32.62 -13.85
C THR A 452 -5.34 31.52 -13.27
N THR A 453 -6.18 31.87 -12.31
CA THR A 453 -7.19 30.98 -11.73
C THR A 453 -8.18 30.58 -12.84
N SER A 454 -7.92 29.49 -13.56
CA SER A 454 -8.89 28.97 -14.53
C SER A 454 -9.73 27.88 -13.88
N ASN A 455 -10.70 28.30 -13.07
CA ASN A 455 -11.87 27.47 -12.78
C ASN A 455 -12.82 27.38 -14.00
N ASP A 456 -12.49 28.01 -15.14
CA ASP A 456 -13.35 28.11 -16.33
C ASP A 456 -12.62 27.76 -17.64
N ASN A 457 -11.81 26.68 -17.67
CA ASN A 457 -11.37 26.13 -18.95
C ASN A 457 -12.54 25.37 -19.60
N ARG A 458 -13.35 26.09 -20.36
CA ARG A 458 -14.57 25.56 -21.00
C ARG A 458 -14.28 24.40 -21.96
N LEU A 459 -13.14 24.42 -22.67
CA LEU A 459 -12.71 23.29 -23.50
C LEU A 459 -12.42 22.03 -22.67
N TYR A 460 -11.78 22.17 -21.50
CA TYR A 460 -11.56 21.06 -20.57
C TYR A 460 -12.87 20.49 -20.02
N ASN A 461 -13.84 21.36 -19.72
CA ASN A 461 -15.16 20.95 -19.23
C ASN A 461 -15.93 20.15 -20.29
N LEU A 462 -15.94 20.62 -21.54
CA LEU A 462 -16.52 19.91 -22.68
C LEU A 462 -15.88 18.52 -22.87
N LEU A 463 -14.55 18.42 -22.80
CA LEU A 463 -13.85 17.13 -22.91
C LEU A 463 -14.11 16.19 -21.73
N SER A 464 -14.20 16.73 -20.51
CA SER A 464 -14.38 15.93 -19.29
C SER A 464 -15.73 15.23 -19.26
N ALA A 465 -16.76 15.85 -19.84
CA ALA A 465 -18.11 15.31 -19.97
C ALA A 465 -18.22 14.15 -20.98
N MET A 466 -17.29 14.04 -21.93
CA MET A 466 -17.30 12.96 -22.94
C MET A 466 -16.59 11.70 -22.43
N PRO A 467 -17.10 10.49 -22.68
CA PRO A 467 -16.44 9.24 -22.28
C PRO A 467 -15.08 9.05 -22.98
N ARG A 468 -14.20 8.24 -22.38
CA ARG A 468 -12.92 7.89 -23.01
C ARG A 468 -13.14 6.82 -24.07
N GLU A 469 -12.23 6.76 -25.05
CA GLU A 469 -12.20 5.77 -26.11
C GLU A 469 -12.33 4.32 -25.59
N SER A 470 -11.65 3.99 -24.48
CA SER A 470 -11.71 2.65 -23.88
C SER A 470 -13.09 2.28 -23.29
N GLN A 471 -14.01 3.23 -23.19
CA GLN A 471 -15.35 3.07 -22.62
C GLN A 471 -16.44 3.02 -23.69
N ILE A 472 -16.08 3.18 -24.97
CA ILE A 472 -17.02 3.34 -26.08
C ILE A 472 -16.90 2.12 -26.98
N LYS A 473 -18.03 1.42 -27.18
CA LYS A 473 -18.13 0.26 -28.08
C LYS A 473 -18.45 0.66 -29.52
N ASP A 474 -19.21 1.74 -29.70
CA ASP A 474 -19.67 2.24 -30.99
C ASP A 474 -19.29 3.73 -31.14
N PRO A 475 -18.25 4.04 -31.94
CA PRO A 475 -17.81 5.42 -32.19
C PRO A 475 -18.82 6.28 -32.96
N ASP A 476 -19.63 5.70 -33.85
CA ASP A 476 -20.60 6.44 -34.65
C ASP A 476 -21.77 6.89 -33.76
N GLN A 477 -22.25 6.00 -32.89
CA GLN A 477 -23.26 6.35 -31.90
C GLN A 477 -22.76 7.39 -30.88
N TRP A 478 -21.47 7.36 -30.53
CA TRP A 478 -20.85 8.40 -29.70
C TRP A 478 -20.86 9.76 -30.41
N ALA A 479 -20.52 9.82 -31.70
CA ALA A 479 -20.52 11.07 -32.47
C ALA A 479 -21.92 11.70 -32.54
N ILE A 480 -22.97 10.87 -32.63
CA ILE A 480 -24.37 11.33 -32.57
C ILE A 480 -24.72 11.84 -31.16
N THR A 481 -24.39 11.06 -30.13
CA THR A 481 -24.74 11.37 -28.72
C THR A 481 -24.09 12.66 -28.23
N TYR A 482 -22.86 12.95 -28.66
CA TYR A 482 -22.08 14.11 -28.22
C TYR A 482 -21.92 15.17 -29.31
N ALA A 483 -22.78 15.17 -30.34
CA ALA A 483 -22.67 16.06 -31.50
C ALA A 483 -22.65 17.55 -31.11
N ALA A 484 -23.43 17.96 -30.10
CA ALA A 484 -23.46 19.33 -29.61
C ALA A 484 -22.13 19.73 -28.94
N GLN A 485 -21.59 18.87 -28.08
CA GLN A 485 -20.33 19.11 -27.38
C GLN A 485 -19.13 19.12 -28.33
N ILE A 486 -19.12 18.23 -29.33
CA ILE A 486 -18.10 18.22 -30.39
C ILE A 486 -18.15 19.54 -31.18
N ARG A 487 -19.34 20.01 -31.55
CA ARG A 487 -19.54 21.27 -32.27
C ARG A 487 -19.06 22.47 -31.44
N ASP A 488 -19.46 22.55 -30.17
CA ASP A 488 -19.07 23.63 -29.27
C ASP A 488 -17.56 23.64 -29.02
N PHE A 489 -16.94 22.46 -28.91
CA PHE A 489 -15.50 22.34 -28.77
C PHE A 489 -14.77 22.86 -30.02
N LEU A 490 -15.20 22.43 -31.21
CA LEU A 490 -14.59 22.84 -32.48
C LEU A 490 -14.76 24.35 -32.73
N ALA A 491 -15.92 24.91 -32.38
CA ALA A 491 -16.20 26.34 -32.50
C ALA A 491 -15.38 27.19 -31.52
N LEU A 492 -15.22 26.72 -30.28
CA LEU A 492 -14.47 27.46 -29.27
C LEU A 492 -12.96 27.39 -29.51
N MET A 493 -12.41 26.23 -29.92
CA MET A 493 -10.97 26.03 -30.11
C MET A 493 -10.34 26.96 -31.17
N VAL A 494 -11.13 27.51 -32.10
CA VAL A 494 -10.64 28.40 -33.16
C VAL A 494 -10.62 29.88 -32.77
N THR A 495 -11.10 30.26 -31.58
CA THR A 495 -11.02 31.62 -31.06
C THR A 495 -9.68 31.87 -30.34
N GLU A 496 -9.28 33.14 -30.17
CA GLU A 496 -8.08 33.50 -29.41
C GLU A 496 -8.14 32.99 -27.96
N GLU A 497 -9.31 33.09 -27.34
CA GLU A 497 -9.56 32.56 -26.00
C GLU A 497 -9.45 31.03 -25.96
N GLY A 498 -10.00 30.36 -26.98
CA GLY A 498 -9.93 28.91 -27.13
C GLY A 498 -8.51 28.39 -27.34
N GLU A 499 -7.66 29.12 -28.07
CA GLU A 499 -6.25 28.76 -28.27
C GLU A 499 -5.46 28.81 -26.95
N ALA A 500 -5.71 29.82 -26.12
CA ALA A 500 -5.15 29.90 -24.77
C ALA A 500 -5.68 28.75 -23.86
N MET A 501 -6.96 28.40 -23.97
CA MET A 501 -7.53 27.26 -23.25
C MET A 501 -6.94 25.91 -23.71
N LEU A 502 -6.63 25.78 -25.00
CA LEU A 502 -6.08 24.55 -25.59
C LEU A 502 -4.69 24.23 -25.05
N LYS A 503 -3.86 25.26 -24.76
CA LYS A 503 -2.56 25.12 -24.06
C LYS A 503 -2.68 24.40 -22.71
N GLY A 504 -3.79 24.62 -22.00
CA GLY A 504 -4.08 24.00 -20.71
C GLY A 504 -4.51 22.53 -20.80
N ILE A 505 -4.80 22.00 -22.00
CA ILE A 505 -5.32 20.64 -22.18
C ILE A 505 -4.20 19.65 -22.46
N ARG A 506 -4.12 18.60 -21.64
CA ARG A 506 -3.14 17.52 -21.85
C ARG A 506 -3.43 16.76 -23.15
N ALA A 507 -2.42 16.57 -23.98
CA ALA A 507 -2.52 15.81 -25.24
C ALA A 507 -3.12 14.42 -25.07
N ALA A 508 -2.78 13.71 -23.97
CA ALA A 508 -3.35 12.39 -23.68
C ALA A 508 -4.88 12.42 -23.49
N MET A 509 -5.42 13.50 -22.91
CA MET A 509 -6.86 13.67 -22.72
C MET A 509 -7.55 13.98 -24.04
N LEU A 510 -6.95 14.87 -24.84
CA LEU A 510 -7.46 15.24 -26.16
C LEU A 510 -7.50 14.03 -27.12
N ASN A 511 -6.45 13.20 -27.09
CA ASN A 511 -6.39 11.96 -27.88
C ASN A 511 -7.46 10.95 -27.44
N ALA A 512 -7.51 10.66 -26.14
CA ALA A 512 -8.37 9.60 -25.61
C ALA A 512 -9.87 9.96 -25.58
N ARG A 513 -10.25 11.23 -25.64
CA ARG A 513 -11.66 11.66 -25.53
C ARG A 513 -12.20 12.37 -26.77
N LEU A 514 -11.36 12.71 -27.74
CA LEU A 514 -11.81 13.44 -28.94
C LEU A 514 -11.12 12.95 -30.22
N ILE A 515 -9.80 13.11 -30.37
CA ILE A 515 -9.12 12.88 -31.67
C ILE A 515 -9.27 11.43 -32.15
N ASN A 516 -9.03 10.44 -31.29
CA ASN A 516 -9.12 9.02 -31.67
C ASN A 516 -10.55 8.63 -32.02
N LEU A 517 -11.53 9.19 -31.31
CA LEU A 517 -12.95 8.89 -31.50
C LEU A 517 -13.50 9.54 -32.76
N LEU A 518 -13.14 10.80 -33.04
CA LEU A 518 -13.45 11.45 -34.31
C LEU A 518 -12.86 10.67 -35.50
N THR A 519 -11.64 10.16 -35.36
CA THR A 519 -11.01 9.33 -36.41
C THR A 519 -11.77 8.03 -36.64
N LYS A 520 -12.20 7.35 -35.56
CA LYS A 520 -12.96 6.10 -35.64
C LYS A 520 -14.40 6.27 -36.12
N ALA A 521 -15.01 7.42 -35.85
CA ALA A 521 -16.35 7.79 -36.32
C ALA A 521 -16.36 8.40 -37.74
N SER A 522 -15.31 8.15 -38.53
CA SER A 522 -15.13 8.70 -39.89
C SER A 522 -15.07 10.24 -40.01
N MET A 523 -15.02 10.99 -38.91
CA MET A 523 -14.87 12.46 -38.83
C MET A 523 -13.39 12.89 -38.94
N THR A 524 -12.73 12.45 -40.01
CA THR A 524 -11.27 12.58 -40.16
C THR A 524 -10.82 14.04 -40.37
N LYS A 525 -11.68 14.91 -40.91
CA LYS A 525 -11.34 16.33 -41.14
C LYS A 525 -11.26 17.08 -39.82
N GLU A 526 -12.22 16.84 -38.93
CA GLU A 526 -12.33 17.40 -37.60
C GLU A 526 -11.18 16.91 -36.71
N ALA A 527 -10.86 15.61 -36.77
CA ALA A 527 -9.72 15.05 -36.05
C ALA A 527 -8.39 15.72 -36.44
N LYS A 528 -8.16 15.94 -37.75
CA LYS A 528 -6.97 16.63 -38.25
C LYS A 528 -6.93 18.09 -37.81
N LEU A 529 -8.07 18.80 -37.83
CA LEU A 529 -8.15 20.19 -37.39
C LEU A 529 -7.78 20.34 -35.91
N VAL A 530 -8.34 19.47 -35.05
CA VAL A 530 -8.02 19.46 -33.60
C VAL A 530 -6.55 19.16 -33.37
N LYS A 531 -6.00 18.18 -34.07
CA LYS A 531 -4.58 17.83 -33.96
C LYS A 531 -3.67 18.99 -34.37
N TYR A 532 -3.94 19.61 -35.51
CA TYR A 532 -3.17 20.75 -36.03
C TYR A 532 -3.16 21.92 -35.05
N ARG A 533 -4.33 22.30 -34.52
CA ARG A 533 -4.45 23.41 -33.56
C ARG A 533 -3.79 23.09 -32.22
N ALA A 534 -3.90 21.86 -31.75
CA ALA A 534 -3.24 21.43 -30.51
C ALA A 534 -1.71 21.35 -30.61
N GLU A 535 -1.18 21.15 -31.82
CA GLU A 535 0.25 21.24 -32.11
C GLU A 535 0.70 22.70 -32.22
N ALA A 536 -0.07 23.56 -32.89
CA ALA A 536 0.23 24.99 -33.04
C ALA A 536 0.15 25.77 -31.71
N ALA A 537 -0.70 25.33 -30.77
CA ALA A 537 -0.86 25.96 -29.48
C ALA A 537 0.27 25.63 -28.48
N LYS A 538 1.13 24.64 -28.74
CA LYS A 538 2.28 24.31 -27.87
C LYS A 538 3.51 25.12 -28.23
#